data_AF-A0A2S7C1Z8-F1
#
_entry.id   AF-A0A2S7C1Z8-F1
#
_cell.length_a   1.000
_cell.length_b   1.000
_cell.length_c   1.000
_cell.angle_alpha   90.00
_cell.angle_beta   90.00
_cell.angle_gamma   90.00
#
_symmetry.space_group_name_H-M   'P 1'
#
loop_
_entity.id
_entity.type
_entity.pdbx_description
1 polymer ?
#
loop_
_entity_poly.entity_id
_entity_poly.type
_entity_poly.pdbx_seq_one_letter_code
_entity_poly.pdbx_strand_id
1 'polypeptide(L)'
;MRMLRWAMILGLAGAALISGCSNKDTMRWKEQVWLSDGQRIDVDRYSVALKSGFPNTNDGPPIYQEITYSPLGVHWSAKTADVVPEMLSFDVVNNDAYLVVAITDKKEKFCVGKPSGTYLIEVYRWRKGVMQRVDQQQAPIAQMGVNLSGTGNWGVRHADRPVTYLSWDDIAYVTRQPTSGPPKLISEFYKKRDYAICD
;
A
#
# COMPACT_ATOMS: atom_id res chain seq x y z
N MET A 1 37.98 51.82 -20.38
CA MET A 1 37.96 50.63 -19.50
C MET A 1 37.19 50.94 -18.22
N ARG A 2 35.86 50.82 -18.22
CA ARG A 2 35.02 51.02 -17.02
C ARG A 2 33.57 50.52 -17.22
N MET A 3 33.36 49.43 -17.95
CA MET A 3 32.01 48.86 -18.14
C MET A 3 32.02 47.33 -18.19
N LEU A 4 32.93 46.69 -17.45
CA LEU A 4 33.05 45.22 -17.38
C LEU A 4 32.94 44.67 -15.95
N ARG A 5 32.46 45.48 -15.00
CA ARG A 5 32.36 45.09 -13.58
C ARG A 5 30.93 44.94 -13.04
N TRP A 6 29.90 45.22 -13.84
CA TRP A 6 28.50 45.17 -13.39
C TRP A 6 27.70 43.99 -13.94
N ALA A 7 28.30 43.10 -14.73
CA ALA A 7 27.61 41.90 -15.24
C ALA A 7 27.80 40.66 -14.34
N MET A 8 28.74 40.68 -13.39
CA MET A 8 29.06 39.50 -12.56
C MET A 8 28.26 39.41 -11.25
N ILE A 9 27.54 40.45 -10.83
CA ILE A 9 26.79 40.42 -9.54
C ILE A 9 25.32 40.01 -9.75
N LEU A 10 24.78 40.11 -10.96
CA LEU A 10 23.43 39.63 -11.29
C LEU A 10 23.36 38.12 -11.63
N GLY A 11 24.50 37.46 -11.83
CA GLY A 11 24.56 36.02 -12.14
C GLY A 11 24.53 35.08 -10.93
N LEU A 12 24.68 35.60 -9.70
CA LEU A 12 24.77 34.80 -8.47
C LEU A 12 23.53 34.87 -7.57
N ALA A 13 22.46 35.51 -8.03
CA ALA A 13 21.15 35.51 -7.36
C ALA A 13 20.15 34.49 -7.95
N GLY A 14 20.60 33.61 -8.85
CA GLY A 14 19.73 32.82 -9.72
C GLY A 14 19.45 31.35 -9.35
N ALA A 15 20.00 30.81 -8.26
CA ALA A 15 19.92 29.34 -8.04
C ALA A 15 19.76 28.88 -6.59
N ALA A 16 19.33 29.74 -5.65
CA ALA A 16 19.31 29.38 -4.22
C ALA A 16 17.91 29.24 -3.57
N LEU A 17 16.79 29.34 -4.29
CA LEU A 17 15.45 29.37 -3.65
C LEU A 17 14.38 28.48 -4.29
N ILE A 18 14.75 27.32 -4.85
CA ILE A 18 13.76 26.27 -5.19
C ILE A 18 14.13 24.90 -4.63
N SER A 19 14.93 24.84 -3.56
CA SER A 19 14.85 23.75 -2.59
C SER A 19 13.59 23.92 -1.75
N GLY A 20 12.43 23.93 -2.40
CA GLY A 20 11.14 23.91 -1.73
C GLY A 20 11.12 22.68 -0.84
N CYS A 21 10.98 22.88 0.47
CA CYS A 21 10.77 21.80 1.43
C CYS A 21 9.59 20.96 0.92
N SER A 22 9.88 19.79 0.33
CA SER A 22 8.83 18.86 -0.07
C SER A 22 8.03 18.53 1.18
N ASN A 23 6.73 18.85 1.17
CA ASN A 23 5.77 18.50 2.22
C ASN A 23 5.34 17.03 2.13
N LYS A 24 6.07 16.22 1.35
CA LYS A 24 5.83 14.81 1.13
C LYS A 24 7.05 14.00 1.48
N ASP A 25 6.77 12.83 2.00
CA ASP A 25 7.70 11.76 2.22
C ASP A 25 7.38 10.59 1.29
N THR A 26 8.42 9.88 0.87
CA THR A 26 8.29 8.74 -0.04
C THR A 26 9.01 7.53 0.53
N MET A 27 8.53 6.34 0.19
CA MET A 27 9.11 5.07 0.57
C MET A 27 8.99 4.12 -0.60
N ARG A 28 10.09 3.46 -0.99
CA ARG A 28 10.13 2.39 -1.98
C ARG A 28 10.81 1.18 -1.37
N TRP A 29 10.15 0.03 -1.40
CA TRP A 29 10.65 -1.19 -0.78
C TRP A 29 10.18 -2.42 -1.55
N LYS A 30 10.88 -3.53 -1.35
CA LYS A 30 10.37 -4.85 -1.66
C LYS A 30 9.70 -5.45 -0.44
N GLU A 31 8.61 -6.16 -0.64
CA GLU A 31 7.82 -6.73 0.45
C GLU A 31 7.59 -8.22 0.21
N GLN A 32 7.93 -9.04 1.21
CA GLN A 32 7.80 -10.49 1.11
C GLN A 32 6.38 -10.95 1.38
N VAL A 33 5.71 -11.49 0.38
CA VAL A 33 4.34 -12.00 0.49
C VAL A 33 4.36 -13.51 0.72
N TRP A 34 3.58 -13.98 1.70
CA TRP A 34 3.31 -15.42 1.90
C TRP A 34 2.04 -15.81 1.15
N LEU A 35 2.19 -16.55 0.05
CA LEU A 35 1.08 -17.01 -0.79
C LEU A 35 0.30 -18.16 -0.14
N SER A 36 -0.92 -18.39 -0.60
CA SER A 36 -1.78 -19.46 -0.04
C SER A 36 -1.27 -20.88 -0.33
N ASP A 37 -0.41 -21.05 -1.34
CA ASP A 37 0.27 -22.31 -1.64
C ASP A 37 1.51 -22.56 -0.76
N GLY A 38 1.82 -21.63 0.14
CA GLY A 38 2.95 -21.69 1.06
C GLY A 38 4.23 -21.04 0.55
N GLN A 39 4.30 -20.62 -0.72
CA GLN A 39 5.48 -19.95 -1.27
C GLN A 39 5.66 -18.54 -0.70
N ARG A 40 6.92 -18.08 -0.72
CA ARG A 40 7.29 -16.69 -0.45
C ARG A 40 7.75 -16.03 -1.73
N ILE A 41 7.18 -14.88 -2.06
CA ILE A 41 7.60 -14.07 -3.20
C ILE A 41 7.87 -12.64 -2.71
N ASP A 42 8.59 -11.86 -3.51
CA ASP A 42 8.74 -10.43 -3.27
C ASP A 42 7.88 -9.65 -4.27
N VAL A 43 7.19 -8.62 -3.78
CA VAL A 43 6.50 -7.61 -4.59
C VAL A 43 7.17 -6.25 -4.42
N ASP A 44 7.18 -5.42 -5.46
CA ASP A 44 7.68 -4.06 -5.37
C ASP A 44 6.57 -3.14 -4.87
N ARG A 45 6.89 -2.28 -3.90
CA ARG A 45 5.97 -1.35 -3.27
C ARG A 45 6.53 0.06 -3.29
N TYR A 46 5.63 1.04 -3.40
CA TYR A 46 5.97 2.44 -3.23
C TYR A 46 4.79 3.20 -2.65
N SER A 47 5.09 4.16 -1.77
CA SER A 47 4.08 4.98 -1.11
C SER A 47 4.56 6.41 -0.93
N VAL A 48 3.62 7.34 -0.92
CA VAL A 48 3.82 8.75 -0.61
C VAL A 48 2.90 9.15 0.54
N ALA A 49 3.45 9.81 1.54
CA ALA A 49 2.71 10.41 2.65
C ALA A 49 2.96 11.91 2.71
N LEU A 50 2.04 12.65 3.30
CA LEU A 50 2.29 14.04 3.70
C LEU A 50 3.25 14.07 4.89
N LYS A 51 4.03 15.13 5.03
CA LYS A 51 4.75 15.41 6.27
C LYS A 51 3.79 16.06 7.26
N SER A 52 3.71 15.53 8.49
CA SER A 52 3.09 16.29 9.59
C SER A 52 4.03 17.42 10.00
N GLY A 53 3.50 18.64 10.07
CA GLY A 53 4.25 19.79 10.55
C GLY A 53 4.53 19.74 12.06
N PHE A 54 5.58 20.46 12.45
CA PHE A 54 5.97 20.80 13.82
C PHE A 54 4.76 21.07 14.76
N PRO A 55 4.76 20.65 16.05
CA PRO A 55 5.87 20.12 16.84
C PRO A 55 6.00 18.58 16.88
N ASN A 56 5.07 17.83 16.27
CA ASN A 56 5.12 16.36 16.28
C ASN A 56 5.54 15.83 14.90
N THR A 57 6.77 15.33 14.81
CA THR A 57 7.37 14.65 13.66
C THR A 57 6.79 13.25 13.43
N ASN A 58 5.48 13.17 13.22
CA ASN A 58 4.83 11.93 12.77
C ASN A 58 4.70 11.95 11.24
N ASP A 59 4.69 10.77 10.62
CA ASP A 59 4.26 10.67 9.22
C ASP A 59 2.81 11.16 9.12
N GLY A 60 2.53 12.06 8.17
CA GLY A 60 1.18 12.46 7.82
C GLY A 60 0.45 11.35 7.06
N PRO A 61 -0.84 11.55 6.70
CA PRO A 61 -1.61 10.50 6.05
C PRO A 61 -0.98 10.10 4.70
N PRO A 62 -0.98 8.80 4.35
CA PRO A 62 -0.57 8.36 3.02
C PRO A 62 -1.57 8.85 1.96
N ILE A 63 -1.05 9.40 0.88
CA ILE A 63 -1.83 10.00 -0.23
C ILE A 63 -1.65 9.23 -1.55
N TYR A 64 -0.69 8.31 -1.59
CA TYR A 64 -0.42 7.44 -2.72
C TYR A 64 0.16 6.10 -2.27
N GLN A 65 -0.27 5.02 -2.91
CA GLN A 65 0.37 3.71 -2.82
C GLN A 65 0.35 2.99 -4.17
N GLU A 66 1.39 2.22 -4.44
CA GLU A 66 1.47 1.27 -5.55
C GLU A 66 2.02 -0.09 -5.11
N ILE A 67 1.63 -1.11 -5.85
CA ILE A 67 2.20 -2.46 -5.83
C ILE A 67 2.44 -2.93 -7.25
N THR A 68 3.57 -3.59 -7.48
CA THR A 68 3.95 -4.18 -8.77
C THR A 68 4.47 -5.59 -8.56
N TYR A 69 4.09 -6.50 -9.46
CA TYR A 69 4.65 -7.84 -9.56
C TYR A 69 4.83 -8.21 -11.04
N SER A 70 6.05 -7.98 -11.54
CA SER A 70 6.38 -8.09 -12.96
C SER A 70 6.10 -9.46 -13.60
N PRO A 71 6.32 -10.62 -12.93
CA PRO A 71 6.10 -11.93 -13.56
C PRO A 71 4.68 -12.15 -14.11
N LEU A 72 3.67 -11.49 -13.54
CA LEU A 72 2.28 -11.56 -13.98
C LEU A 72 1.73 -10.23 -14.53
N GLY A 73 2.62 -9.26 -14.76
CA GLY A 73 2.23 -7.92 -15.25
C GLY A 73 1.33 -7.17 -14.28
N VAL A 74 1.46 -7.43 -12.98
CA VAL A 74 0.66 -6.74 -11.96
C VAL A 74 1.18 -5.32 -11.78
N HIS A 75 0.29 -4.36 -11.88
CA HIS A 75 0.48 -3.00 -11.41
C HIS A 75 -0.86 -2.48 -10.90
N TRP A 76 -0.88 -2.04 -9.65
CA TRP A 76 -2.02 -1.37 -9.04
C TRP A 76 -1.52 -0.13 -8.33
N SER A 77 -2.28 0.95 -8.41
CA SER A 77 -2.03 2.15 -7.62
C SER A 77 -3.32 2.85 -7.24
N ALA A 78 -3.27 3.55 -6.11
CA ALA A 78 -4.33 4.43 -5.66
C ALA A 78 -3.75 5.79 -5.28
N LYS A 79 -4.46 6.85 -5.67
CA LYS A 79 -4.16 8.23 -5.32
C LYS A 79 -5.43 8.89 -4.82
N THR A 80 -5.37 9.49 -3.64
CA THR A 80 -6.50 10.22 -3.05
C THR A 80 -6.01 11.36 -2.17
N ALA A 81 -6.88 12.34 -1.97
CA ALA A 81 -6.64 13.45 -1.06
C ALA A 81 -6.98 13.09 0.39
N ASP A 82 -7.79 12.04 0.61
CA ASP A 82 -8.35 11.70 1.93
C ASP A 82 -7.61 10.50 2.55
N VAL A 83 -8.03 9.28 2.23
CA VAL A 83 -7.48 8.04 2.81
C VAL A 83 -7.25 7.02 1.70
N VAL A 84 -5.99 6.66 1.45
CA VAL A 84 -5.67 5.60 0.49
C VAL A 84 -6.24 4.25 0.96
N PRO A 85 -6.75 3.42 0.04
CA PRO A 85 -7.13 2.05 0.36
C PRO A 85 -5.95 1.27 0.95
N GLU A 86 -6.24 0.46 1.96
CA GLU A 86 -5.25 -0.39 2.60
C GLU A 86 -5.11 -1.71 1.82
N MET A 87 -3.93 -2.02 1.31
CA MET A 87 -3.67 -3.33 0.69
C MET A 87 -3.53 -4.41 1.78
N LEU A 88 -4.45 -5.37 1.80
CA LEU A 88 -4.51 -6.42 2.82
C LEU A 88 -3.81 -7.71 2.38
N SER A 89 -4.04 -8.11 1.13
CA SER A 89 -3.63 -9.44 0.67
C SER A 89 -3.23 -9.42 -0.79
N PHE A 90 -2.17 -10.14 -1.12
CA PHE A 90 -1.79 -10.49 -2.48
C PHE A 90 -1.62 -12.00 -2.60
N ASP A 91 -2.16 -12.60 -3.66
CA ASP A 91 -2.05 -14.04 -3.87
C ASP A 91 -1.96 -14.39 -5.36
N VAL A 92 -1.43 -15.57 -5.65
CA VAL A 92 -1.34 -16.11 -7.01
C VAL A 92 -1.99 -17.49 -7.03
N VAL A 93 -3.08 -17.61 -7.79
CA VAL A 93 -3.85 -18.85 -7.88
C VAL A 93 -4.10 -19.17 -9.34
N ASN A 94 -3.70 -20.37 -9.79
CA ASN A 94 -3.85 -20.81 -11.17
C ASN A 94 -3.29 -19.80 -12.21
N ASN A 95 -2.13 -19.20 -11.90
CA ASN A 95 -1.45 -18.19 -12.73
C ASN A 95 -2.23 -16.86 -12.91
N ASP A 96 -3.31 -16.64 -12.16
CA ASP A 96 -3.94 -15.34 -12.00
C ASP A 96 -3.47 -14.72 -10.67
N ALA A 97 -3.16 -13.42 -10.69
CA ALA A 97 -2.83 -12.69 -9.46
C ALA A 97 -4.07 -12.01 -8.90
N TYR A 98 -4.17 -11.94 -7.57
CA TYR A 98 -5.27 -11.32 -6.85
C TYR A 98 -4.74 -10.33 -5.83
N LEU A 99 -5.33 -9.14 -5.78
CA LEU A 99 -5.06 -8.13 -4.77
C LEU A 99 -6.37 -7.80 -4.06
N VAL A 100 -6.34 -7.85 -2.73
CA VAL A 100 -7.45 -7.41 -1.87
C VAL A 100 -7.07 -6.09 -1.22
N VAL A 101 -7.94 -5.10 -1.36
CA VAL A 101 -7.80 -3.80 -0.70
C VAL A 101 -9.02 -3.51 0.17
N ALA A 102 -8.80 -3.07 1.40
CA ALA A 102 -9.85 -2.52 2.25
C ALA A 102 -10.21 -1.11 1.75
N ILE A 103 -11.50 -0.84 1.64
CA ILE A 103 -12.01 0.47 1.24
C ILE A 103 -12.58 1.22 2.43
N THR A 104 -12.64 2.54 2.30
CA THR A 104 -13.11 3.46 3.36
C THR A 104 -14.55 3.91 3.18
N ASP A 105 -15.28 3.28 2.26
CA ASP A 105 -16.71 3.55 2.06
C ASP A 105 -17.53 3.20 3.30
N LYS A 106 -18.64 3.92 3.50
CA LYS A 106 -19.62 3.58 4.54
C LYS A 106 -20.24 2.21 4.26
N LYS A 107 -20.25 1.31 5.24
CA LYS A 107 -20.82 -0.04 5.15
C LYS A 107 -22.22 -0.02 4.52
N GLU A 108 -23.09 0.88 4.98
CA GLU A 108 -24.48 0.96 4.54
C GLU A 108 -24.59 1.23 3.04
N LYS A 109 -23.69 2.06 2.50
CA LYS A 109 -23.65 2.38 1.07
C LYS A 109 -23.04 1.25 0.26
N PHE A 110 -21.95 0.65 0.74
CA PHE A 110 -21.29 -0.46 0.06
C PHE A 110 -22.17 -1.70 -0.03
N CYS A 111 -22.94 -1.99 1.02
CA CYS A 111 -23.73 -3.21 1.12
C CYS A 111 -25.04 -3.18 0.32
N VAL A 112 -25.44 -2.03 -0.26
CA VAL A 112 -26.64 -1.95 -1.10
C VAL A 112 -26.50 -2.90 -2.29
N GLY A 113 -27.37 -3.92 -2.34
CA GLY A 113 -27.37 -4.93 -3.41
C GLY A 113 -26.26 -5.97 -3.31
N LYS A 114 -25.52 -6.02 -2.19
CA LYS A 114 -24.51 -7.06 -1.92
C LYS A 114 -25.09 -8.20 -1.10
N PRO A 115 -24.61 -9.45 -1.31
CA PRO A 115 -24.97 -10.58 -0.47
C PRO A 115 -24.48 -10.41 0.98
N SER A 116 -25.24 -10.98 1.92
CA SER A 116 -24.83 -11.11 3.32
C SER A 116 -23.48 -11.84 3.43
N GLY A 117 -22.61 -11.39 4.33
CA GLY A 117 -21.26 -11.92 4.51
C GLY A 117 -20.20 -11.31 3.57
N THR A 118 -20.57 -10.41 2.65
CA THR A 118 -19.60 -9.69 1.80
C THR A 118 -18.74 -8.76 2.66
N TYR A 119 -17.41 -8.85 2.53
CA TYR A 119 -16.49 -7.99 3.28
C TYR A 119 -16.42 -6.59 2.67
N LEU A 120 -16.13 -5.55 3.46
CA LEU A 120 -15.91 -4.19 2.97
C LEU A 120 -14.52 -4.05 2.30
N ILE A 121 -14.37 -4.73 1.16
CA ILE A 121 -13.14 -4.82 0.36
C ILE A 121 -13.45 -4.77 -1.13
N GLU A 122 -12.43 -4.38 -1.90
CA GLU A 122 -12.38 -4.57 -3.33
C GLU A 122 -11.35 -5.65 -3.69
N VAL A 123 -11.67 -6.41 -4.74
CA VAL A 123 -10.78 -7.44 -5.25
C VAL A 123 -10.44 -7.16 -6.69
N TYR A 124 -9.13 -7.15 -6.97
CA TYR A 124 -8.56 -6.96 -8.28
C TYR A 124 -7.90 -8.27 -8.72
N ARG A 125 -8.16 -8.70 -9.95
CA ARG A 125 -7.57 -9.87 -10.58
C ARG A 125 -6.73 -9.45 -11.78
N TRP A 126 -5.54 -10.01 -11.94
CA TRP A 126 -4.78 -9.95 -13.17
C TRP A 126 -4.82 -11.30 -13.85
N ARG A 127 -5.33 -11.32 -15.07
CA ARG A 127 -5.30 -12.49 -15.95
C ARG A 127 -4.59 -12.10 -17.23
N LYS A 128 -3.48 -12.78 -17.54
CA LYS A 128 -2.62 -12.46 -18.70
C LYS A 128 -2.19 -10.97 -18.72
N GLY A 129 -1.84 -10.42 -17.55
CA GLY A 129 -1.43 -9.03 -17.39
C GLY A 129 -2.55 -7.99 -17.42
N VAL A 130 -3.81 -8.39 -17.63
CA VAL A 130 -4.95 -7.46 -17.65
C VAL A 130 -5.62 -7.39 -16.29
N MET A 131 -5.64 -6.20 -15.69
CA MET A 131 -6.33 -5.93 -14.43
C MET A 131 -7.86 -5.90 -14.63
N GLN A 132 -8.58 -6.55 -13.74
CA GLN A 132 -10.03 -6.55 -13.67
C GLN A 132 -10.46 -6.43 -12.21
N ARG A 133 -11.35 -5.49 -11.89
CA ARG A 133 -12.08 -5.53 -10.63
C ARG A 133 -13.11 -6.65 -10.73
N VAL A 134 -13.13 -7.55 -9.75
CA VAL A 134 -14.02 -8.72 -9.74
C VAL A 134 -14.88 -8.72 -8.49
N ASP A 135 -16.02 -9.41 -8.55
CA ASP A 135 -16.82 -9.66 -7.35
C ASP A 135 -16.07 -10.62 -6.42
N GLN A 136 -16.32 -10.48 -5.11
CA GLN A 136 -15.67 -11.30 -4.09
C GLN A 136 -15.93 -12.80 -4.28
N GLN A 137 -17.10 -13.16 -4.80
CA GLN A 137 -17.48 -14.55 -5.07
C GLN A 137 -16.67 -15.18 -6.22
N GLN A 138 -16.04 -14.35 -7.06
CA GLN A 138 -15.23 -14.79 -8.20
C GLN A 138 -13.73 -14.88 -7.87
N ALA A 139 -13.36 -14.59 -6.63
CA ALA A 139 -11.99 -14.58 -6.15
C ALA A 139 -11.78 -15.64 -5.05
N PRO A 140 -10.56 -16.18 -4.91
CA PRO A 140 -10.23 -17.21 -3.92
C PRO A 140 -10.07 -16.63 -2.50
N ILE A 141 -10.96 -15.73 -2.05
CA ILE A 141 -10.82 -15.00 -0.78
C ILE A 141 -10.73 -15.93 0.42
N ALA A 142 -11.42 -17.08 0.37
CA ALA A 142 -11.45 -18.05 1.47
C ALA A 142 -10.05 -18.60 1.84
N GLN A 143 -9.11 -18.64 0.89
CA GLN A 143 -7.73 -19.10 1.11
C GLN A 143 -6.71 -17.95 1.23
N MET A 144 -7.13 -16.72 0.92
CA MET A 144 -6.23 -15.56 0.95
C MET A 144 -5.95 -15.12 2.39
N GLY A 145 -4.67 -14.95 2.70
CA GLY A 145 -4.19 -14.47 3.99
C GLY A 145 -3.87 -12.98 3.97
N VAL A 146 -4.02 -12.30 5.11
CA VAL A 146 -3.55 -10.91 5.27
C VAL A 146 -2.03 -10.94 5.26
N ASN A 147 -1.41 -10.59 4.14
CA ASN A 147 0.02 -10.83 3.92
C ASN A 147 0.76 -9.62 3.34
N LEU A 148 0.13 -8.45 3.42
CA LEU A 148 0.72 -7.16 3.13
C LEU A 148 0.66 -6.28 4.37
N SER A 149 1.62 -5.39 4.49
CA SER A 149 1.76 -4.41 5.56
C SER A 149 0.68 -3.33 5.56
N GLY A 150 -0.12 -3.23 4.48
CA GLY A 150 -1.06 -2.15 4.28
C GLY A 150 -0.38 -0.78 4.35
N THR A 151 -0.96 0.12 5.16
CA THR A 151 -0.38 1.43 5.52
C THR A 151 0.56 1.36 6.73
N GLY A 152 0.66 0.21 7.41
CA GLY A 152 1.56 -0.03 8.54
C GLY A 152 3.05 0.04 8.17
N ASN A 153 3.39 0.03 6.88
CA ASN A 153 4.75 0.24 6.36
C ASN A 153 5.38 1.56 6.84
N TRP A 154 4.58 2.59 7.11
CA TRP A 154 5.11 3.87 7.60
C TRP A 154 5.65 3.76 9.03
N GLY A 155 5.10 2.86 9.85
CA GLY A 155 5.62 2.59 11.20
C GLY A 155 7.02 1.97 11.23
N VAL A 156 7.47 1.34 10.14
CA VAL A 156 8.81 0.75 10.01
C VAL A 156 9.80 1.67 9.30
N ARG A 157 9.34 2.79 8.73
CA ARG A 157 10.19 3.75 8.00
C ARG A 157 11.28 4.38 8.88
N HIS A 158 10.96 4.66 10.14
CA HIS A 158 11.84 5.36 11.08
C HIS A 158 12.95 4.50 11.70
N ALA A 159 13.25 3.32 11.12
CA ALA A 159 14.46 2.60 11.48
C ALA A 159 15.71 3.47 11.20
N ASP A 160 16.82 3.20 11.88
CA ASP A 160 18.10 3.94 11.74
C ASP A 160 18.68 3.91 10.31
N ARG A 161 18.05 3.18 9.38
CA ARG A 161 18.43 3.02 7.98
C ARG A 161 17.21 3.09 7.06
N PRO A 162 17.36 3.54 5.81
CA PRO A 162 16.30 3.44 4.81
C PRO A 162 15.82 2.00 4.66
N VAL A 163 14.51 1.79 4.85
CA VAL A 163 13.90 0.46 4.69
C VAL A 163 13.65 0.21 3.21
N THR A 164 14.45 -0.68 2.63
CA THR A 164 14.36 -1.10 1.23
C THR A 164 13.74 -2.49 1.07
N TYR A 165 13.57 -3.23 2.18
CA TYR A 165 13.00 -4.56 2.21
C TYR A 165 12.18 -4.76 3.48
N LEU A 166 11.00 -5.35 3.35
CA LEU A 166 10.18 -5.86 4.44
C LEU A 166 10.06 -7.37 4.28
N SER A 167 10.63 -8.09 5.25
CA SER A 167 10.44 -9.52 5.39
C SER A 167 9.04 -9.83 5.91
N TRP A 168 8.66 -11.10 5.90
CA TRP A 168 7.44 -11.54 6.57
C TRP A 168 7.42 -11.22 8.06
N ASP A 169 8.55 -11.28 8.76
CA ASP A 169 8.57 -10.97 10.18
C ASP A 169 8.20 -9.50 10.43
N ASP A 170 8.63 -8.60 9.54
CA ASP A 170 8.24 -7.19 9.57
C ASP A 170 6.75 -7.02 9.28
N ILE A 171 6.22 -7.74 8.29
CA ILE A 171 4.80 -7.72 7.93
C ILE A 171 3.94 -8.29 9.07
N ALA A 172 4.34 -9.41 9.63
CA ALA A 172 3.67 -10.06 10.75
C ALA A 172 3.66 -9.14 11.98
N TYR A 173 4.77 -8.45 12.25
CA TYR A 173 4.85 -7.45 13.31
C TYR A 173 3.84 -6.32 13.10
N VAL A 174 3.85 -5.65 11.94
CA VAL A 174 2.97 -4.48 11.70
C VAL A 174 1.48 -4.87 11.60
N THR A 175 1.18 -6.08 11.16
CA THR A 175 -0.19 -6.61 11.06
C THR A 175 -0.66 -7.37 12.31
N ARG A 176 0.18 -7.48 13.35
CA ARG A 176 -0.09 -8.21 14.60
C ARG A 176 -0.45 -9.69 14.37
N GLN A 177 0.34 -10.33 13.53
CA GLN A 177 0.26 -11.74 13.17
C GLN A 177 1.44 -12.52 13.75
N PRO A 178 1.30 -13.84 13.94
CA PRO A 178 2.44 -14.67 14.29
C PRO A 178 3.47 -14.67 13.16
N THR A 179 4.76 -14.67 13.52
CA THR A 179 5.86 -14.80 12.56
C THR A 179 5.98 -16.23 12.03
N SER A 180 5.62 -17.22 12.85
CA SER A 180 5.58 -18.64 12.47
C SER A 180 4.20 -19.08 12.01
N GLY A 181 4.15 -19.85 10.91
CA GLY A 181 2.91 -20.38 10.33
C GLY A 181 2.24 -19.40 9.36
N PRO A 182 1.29 -19.89 8.53
CA PRO A 182 0.71 -19.10 7.45
C PRO A 182 0.02 -17.84 7.98
N PRO A 183 -0.13 -16.80 7.13
CA PRO A 183 -0.87 -15.60 7.49
C PRO A 183 -2.30 -15.94 7.91
N LYS A 184 -2.87 -15.14 8.82
CA LYS A 184 -4.29 -15.23 9.17
C LYS A 184 -5.12 -14.99 7.92
N LEU A 185 -6.12 -15.85 7.73
CA LEU A 185 -7.06 -15.69 6.62
C LEU A 185 -7.82 -14.38 6.72
N ILE A 186 -8.23 -13.83 5.58
CA ILE A 186 -9.10 -12.65 5.53
C ILE A 186 -10.36 -12.90 6.36
N SER A 187 -10.96 -14.09 6.28
CA SER A 187 -12.13 -14.44 7.10
C SER A 187 -11.87 -14.29 8.60
N GLU A 188 -10.70 -14.70 9.09
CA GLU A 188 -10.31 -14.54 10.49
C GLU A 188 -10.02 -13.10 10.88
N PHE A 189 -9.44 -12.32 9.96
CA PHE A 189 -9.26 -10.89 10.15
C PHE A 189 -10.61 -10.18 10.32
N TYR A 190 -11.63 -10.56 9.56
CA TYR A 190 -12.96 -9.95 9.63
C TYR A 190 -13.85 -10.50 10.76
N LYS A 191 -13.54 -11.64 11.39
CA LYS A 191 -14.31 -12.18 12.54
C LYS A 191 -14.53 -11.18 13.68
N LYS A 192 -13.60 -10.24 13.89
CA LYS A 192 -13.67 -9.19 14.93
C LYS A 192 -14.06 -7.82 14.38
N ARG A 193 -14.56 -7.75 13.14
CA ARG A 193 -14.87 -6.53 12.38
C ARG A 193 -16.22 -6.67 11.68
N ASP A 194 -17.24 -7.03 12.43
CA ASP A 194 -18.64 -7.11 11.98
C ASP A 194 -19.14 -5.82 11.31
N TYR A 195 -18.66 -4.66 11.77
CA TYR A 195 -18.90 -3.35 11.16
C TYR A 195 -18.36 -3.22 9.71
N ALA A 196 -17.56 -4.19 9.24
CA ALA A 196 -16.98 -4.24 7.91
C ALA A 196 -17.44 -5.49 7.12
N ILE A 197 -18.57 -6.09 7.50
CA ILE A 197 -19.23 -7.20 6.81
C ILE A 197 -20.67 -6.79 6.51
N CYS A 198 -21.17 -7.06 5.32
CA CYS A 198 -22.58 -6.84 4.97
C CYS A 198 -23.49 -7.81 5.73
N ASP A 199 -24.62 -7.27 6.22
CA ASP A 199 -25.63 -8.02 6.96
C ASP A 199 -26.56 -8.82 6.03
#